data_AF-A0A0S6WAB6-F1
#
_entry.id   AF-A0A0S6WAB6-F1
#
_cell.length_a   1.000
_cell.length_b   1.000
_cell.length_c   1.000
_cell.angle_alpha   90.00
_cell.angle_beta   90.00
_cell.angle_gamma   90.00
#
_symmetry.space_group_name_H-M   'P 1'
#
loop_
_entity.id
_entity.type
_entity.pdbx_description
1 polymer ?
#
loop_
_entity_poly.entity_id
_entity_poly.type
_entity_poly.pdbx_seq_one_letter_code
_entity_poly.pdbx_strand_id
1 'polypeptide(L)'
;METIDQTVTTASGSITRFAQRSQDIGTILDVIQGIVEQTSLLALNASIIAAQAGSHGRGFAVVAEEIKNLADGVRASTKDIGAIVTTLKTETQQVVHNIHEGAEKVKTGVSQTQQARETLRKIIDSAERSSLVVTEIAETLHGLLQNSRQIAAAMTRVSTMTTDIMRATNEQQTSTVQISTAVEHINDMAAQIHQAAAEQLTGVHQLLDASQQITFMMSQNRKSSHQIGETTKELSLQAEMLLQTVDRFKLCQENQNIEDFTRENAMLI
;
A
#
# COMPACT_ATOMS: atom_id res chain seq x y z
N MET A 1 -21.73 2.91 -51.03
CA MET A 1 -20.43 2.56 -51.66
C MET A 1 -20.64 1.53 -52.75
N GLU A 2 -21.31 0.41 -52.47
CA GLU A 2 -21.80 -0.54 -53.49
C GLU A 2 -22.65 0.15 -54.57
N THR A 3 -23.44 1.14 -54.17
CA THR A 3 -24.19 2.02 -55.08
C THR A 3 -23.34 2.87 -56.01
N ILE A 4 -22.15 3.32 -55.59
CA ILE A 4 -21.28 4.17 -56.43
C ILE A 4 -20.57 3.30 -57.47
N ASP A 5 -20.00 2.17 -57.04
CA ASP A 5 -19.36 1.20 -57.94
C ASP A 5 -20.33 0.68 -59.01
N GLN A 6 -21.56 0.37 -58.59
CA GLN A 6 -22.61 -0.06 -59.51
C GLN A 6 -23.07 1.05 -60.47
N THR A 7 -23.10 2.30 -60.01
CA THR A 7 -23.40 3.46 -60.86
C THR A 7 -22.30 3.68 -61.90
N VAL A 8 -21.03 3.60 -61.51
CA VAL A 8 -19.87 3.72 -62.40
C VAL A 8 -19.86 2.61 -63.46
N THR A 9 -20.11 1.37 -63.04
CA THR A 9 -20.20 0.21 -63.93
C THR A 9 -21.36 0.35 -64.93
N THR A 10 -22.53 0.81 -64.47
CA THR A 10 -23.71 1.02 -65.33
C THR A 10 -23.49 2.16 -66.32
N ALA A 11 -22.86 3.26 -65.87
CA ALA A 11 -22.51 4.39 -66.71
C ALA A 11 -21.49 3.98 -67.79
N SER A 12 -20.43 3.28 -67.41
CA SER A 12 -19.43 2.74 -68.34
C SER A 12 -20.08 1.87 -69.42
N GLY A 13 -20.91 0.90 -69.02
CA GLY A 13 -21.61 0.02 -69.97
C GLY A 13 -22.57 0.76 -70.90
N SER A 14 -23.23 1.81 -70.42
CA SER A 14 -24.14 2.63 -71.24
C SER A 14 -23.38 3.43 -72.30
N ILE A 15 -22.21 3.96 -71.94
CA ILE A 15 -21.35 4.72 -72.86
C ILE A 15 -20.69 3.81 -73.89
N THR A 16 -20.29 2.59 -73.52
CA THR A 16 -19.80 1.60 -74.50
C THR A 16 -20.86 1.27 -75.55
N ARG A 17 -22.13 1.10 -75.14
CA ARG A 17 -23.24 0.90 -76.10
C ARG A 17 -23.48 2.12 -76.98
N PHE A 18 -23.34 3.33 -76.44
CA PHE A 18 -23.43 4.56 -77.23
C PHE A 18 -22.30 4.66 -78.27
N ALA A 19 -21.06 4.33 -77.88
CA ALA A 19 -19.92 4.29 -78.79
C ALA A 19 -20.15 3.33 -79.97
N GLN A 20 -20.70 2.14 -79.69
CA GLN A 20 -21.05 1.16 -80.72
C GLN A 20 -22.12 1.70 -81.68
N ARG A 21 -23.19 2.30 -81.15
CA ARG A 21 -24.25 2.90 -81.97
C ARG A 21 -23.74 4.04 -82.85
N SER A 22 -22.83 4.87 -82.34
CA SER A 22 -22.20 5.93 -83.14
C SER A 22 -21.33 5.36 -84.27
N GLN A 23 -20.68 4.22 -84.04
CA GLN A 23 -19.94 3.51 -85.11
C GLN A 23 -20.90 2.96 -86.18
N ASP A 24 -22.04 2.39 -85.77
CA ASP A 24 -23.07 1.90 -86.71
C ASP A 24 -23.64 3.04 -87.58
N ILE A 25 -23.86 4.23 -86.99
CA ILE A 25 -24.28 5.43 -87.74
C ILE A 25 -23.22 5.82 -88.78
N GLY A 26 -21.92 5.75 -88.43
CA GLY A 26 -20.82 6.00 -89.37
C GLY A 26 -20.91 5.10 -90.60
N THR A 27 -21.14 3.79 -90.40
CA THR A 27 -21.32 2.84 -91.51
C THR A 27 -22.54 3.14 -92.36
N ILE A 28 -23.65 3.61 -91.76
CA ILE A 28 -24.84 4.03 -92.51
C ILE A 28 -24.53 5.26 -93.37
N LEU A 29 -23.78 6.23 -92.85
CA LEU A 29 -23.38 7.41 -93.62
C LEU A 29 -22.49 7.05 -94.82
N ASP A 30 -21.60 6.07 -94.68
CA ASP A 30 -20.78 5.57 -95.78
C ASP A 30 -21.65 4.97 -96.91
N VAL A 31 -22.70 4.22 -96.55
CA VAL A 31 -23.66 3.67 -97.52
C VAL A 31 -24.45 4.79 -98.21
N ILE A 32 -24.93 5.79 -97.46
CA ILE A 32 -25.66 6.94 -98.02
C ILE A 32 -24.77 7.71 -98.99
N GLN A 33 -23.51 7.94 -98.64
CA GLN A 33 -22.54 8.60 -99.52
C GLN A 33 -22.38 7.84 -100.85
N GLY A 34 -22.30 6.49 -100.79
CA GLY A 34 -22.27 5.65 -101.98
C GLY A 34 -23.55 5.75 -102.84
N ILE A 35 -24.73 5.79 -102.22
CA ILE A 35 -26.01 5.97 -102.92
C ILE A 35 -26.08 7.35 -103.59
N VAL A 36 -25.61 8.40 -102.92
CA VAL A 36 -25.58 9.77 -103.44
C VAL A 36 -24.66 9.88 -104.65
N GLU A 37 -23.49 9.23 -104.62
CA GLU A 37 -22.58 9.16 -105.76
C GLU A 37 -23.22 8.45 -106.96
N GLN A 38 -23.87 7.30 -106.74
CA GLN A 38 -24.60 6.59 -107.80
C GLN A 38 -25.77 7.43 -108.35
N THR A 39 -26.52 8.10 -107.49
CA THR A 39 -27.66 8.94 -107.87
C THR A 39 -27.21 10.15 -108.68
N SER A 40 -26.10 10.78 -108.27
CA SER A 40 -25.48 11.90 -108.99
C SER A 40 -24.99 11.48 -110.38
N LEU A 41 -24.39 10.28 -110.50
CA LEU A 41 -24.01 9.70 -111.78
C LEU A 41 -25.21 9.37 -112.67
N LEU A 42 -26.28 8.82 -112.11
CA LEU A 42 -27.54 8.55 -112.83
C LEU A 42 -28.19 9.84 -113.34
N ALA A 43 -28.23 10.89 -112.51
CA ALA A 43 -28.74 12.21 -112.86
C ALA A 43 -27.92 12.84 -113.99
N LEU A 44 -26.59 12.73 -113.92
CA LEU A 44 -25.70 13.21 -114.99
C LEU A 44 -25.96 12.48 -116.31
N ASN A 45 -26.09 11.14 -116.28
CA ASN A 45 -26.41 10.35 -117.46
C ASN A 45 -27.78 10.72 -118.04
N ALA A 46 -28.79 10.94 -117.19
CA ALA A 46 -30.11 11.39 -117.61
C ALA A 46 -30.07 12.80 -118.25
N SER A 47 -29.26 13.71 -117.71
CA SER A 47 -29.05 15.06 -118.26
C SER A 47 -28.39 15.02 -119.65
N ILE A 48 -27.41 14.12 -119.85
CA ILE A 48 -26.78 13.88 -121.15
C ILE A 48 -27.79 13.36 -122.18
N ILE A 49 -28.59 12.35 -121.82
CA ILE A 49 -29.61 11.78 -122.72
C ILE A 49 -30.70 12.80 -123.04
N ALA A 50 -31.11 13.61 -122.05
CA ALA A 50 -32.08 14.68 -122.24
C ALA A 50 -31.56 15.78 -123.19
N ALA A 51 -30.27 16.11 -123.13
CA ALA A 51 -29.62 17.01 -124.09
C ALA A 51 -29.57 16.41 -125.50
N GLN A 52 -29.32 15.10 -125.63
CA GLN A 52 -29.33 14.39 -126.92
C GLN A 52 -30.71 14.35 -127.59
N ALA A 53 -31.80 14.29 -126.82
CA ALA A 53 -33.18 14.29 -127.33
C ALA A 53 -33.68 15.68 -127.81
N GLY A 54 -32.85 16.73 -127.72
CA GLY A 54 -33.15 18.05 -128.26
C GLY A 54 -34.42 18.68 -127.68
N SER A 55 -35.36 19.10 -128.54
CA SER A 55 -36.60 19.77 -128.11
C SER A 55 -37.53 18.88 -127.28
N HIS A 56 -37.47 17.56 -127.44
CA HIS A 56 -38.34 16.60 -126.74
C HIS A 56 -37.78 16.23 -125.34
N GLY A 57 -36.49 16.50 -125.08
CA GLY A 57 -35.82 16.17 -123.83
C GLY A 57 -35.81 17.28 -122.76
N ARG A 58 -36.30 18.49 -123.06
CA ARG A 58 -36.21 19.65 -122.14
C ARG A 58 -36.83 19.38 -120.76
N GLY A 59 -37.99 18.73 -120.70
CA GLY A 59 -38.63 18.39 -119.42
C GLY A 59 -37.79 17.41 -118.59
N PHE A 60 -37.18 16.42 -119.24
CA PHE A 60 -36.28 15.46 -118.59
C PHE A 60 -34.95 16.10 -118.15
N ALA A 61 -34.44 17.07 -118.90
CA ALA A 61 -33.22 17.80 -118.53
C ALA A 61 -33.39 18.59 -117.22
N VAL A 62 -34.55 19.23 -117.03
CA VAL A 62 -34.88 19.94 -115.78
C VAL A 62 -34.97 18.98 -114.61
N VAL A 63 -35.62 17.83 -114.78
CA VAL A 63 -35.71 16.80 -113.73
C VAL A 63 -34.33 16.23 -113.39
N ALA A 64 -33.48 15.98 -114.39
CA ALA A 64 -32.13 15.47 -114.17
C ALA A 64 -31.24 16.47 -113.41
N GLU A 65 -31.33 17.77 -113.71
CA GLU A 65 -30.61 18.80 -112.96
C GLU A 65 -31.14 18.93 -111.51
N GLU A 66 -32.45 18.81 -111.29
CA GLU A 66 -33.04 18.82 -109.95
C GLU A 66 -32.59 17.62 -109.10
N ILE A 67 -32.52 16.41 -109.70
CA ILE A 67 -32.00 15.21 -109.02
C ILE A 67 -30.53 15.39 -108.67
N LYS A 68 -29.73 16.00 -109.54
CA LYS A 68 -28.31 16.28 -109.28
C LYS A 68 -28.14 17.28 -108.14
N ASN A 69 -28.90 18.38 -108.15
CA ASN A 69 -28.90 19.36 -107.05
C ASN A 69 -29.33 18.73 -105.72
N LEU A 70 -30.34 17.86 -105.75
CA LEU A 70 -30.77 17.10 -104.57
C LEU A 70 -29.65 16.16 -104.07
N ALA A 71 -28.99 15.43 -104.98
CA ALA A 71 -27.86 14.56 -104.63
C ALA A 71 -26.70 15.35 -104.01
N ASP A 72 -26.34 16.52 -104.56
CA ASP A 72 -25.31 17.40 -104.00
C ASP A 72 -25.71 17.94 -102.62
N GLY A 73 -26.99 18.27 -102.41
CA GLY A 73 -27.54 18.65 -101.12
C GLY A 73 -27.44 17.52 -100.08
N VAL A 74 -27.83 16.30 -100.44
CA VAL A 74 -27.71 15.12 -99.56
C VAL A 74 -26.23 14.81 -99.26
N ARG A 75 -25.32 14.99 -100.22
CA ARG A 75 -23.87 14.84 -100.02
C ARG A 75 -23.35 15.80 -98.95
N ALA A 76 -23.71 17.08 -99.05
CA ALA A 76 -23.32 18.10 -98.09
C ALA A 76 -23.85 17.77 -96.68
N SER A 77 -25.14 17.41 -96.57
CA SER A 77 -25.73 17.01 -95.28
C SER A 77 -25.08 15.75 -94.69
N THR A 78 -24.77 14.75 -95.51
CA THR A 78 -24.11 13.50 -95.06
C THR A 78 -22.71 13.79 -94.52
N LYS A 79 -21.97 14.70 -95.16
CA LYS A 79 -20.66 15.16 -94.69
C LYS A 79 -20.75 15.90 -93.35
N ASP A 80 -21.73 16.78 -93.19
CA ASP A 80 -21.94 17.52 -91.93
C ASP A 80 -22.32 16.57 -90.80
N ILE A 81 -23.20 15.59 -91.05
CA ILE A 81 -23.54 14.55 -90.07
C ILE A 81 -22.30 13.69 -89.74
N GLY A 82 -21.47 13.35 -90.72
CA GLY A 82 -20.22 12.62 -90.50
C GLY A 82 -19.24 13.36 -89.59
N ALA A 83 -19.14 14.69 -89.73
CA ALA A 83 -18.36 15.52 -88.83
C ALA A 83 -18.92 15.48 -87.40
N ILE A 84 -20.24 15.58 -87.22
CA ILE A 84 -20.91 15.45 -85.92
C ILE A 84 -20.63 14.08 -85.29
N VAL A 85 -20.75 12.99 -86.05
CA VAL A 85 -20.49 11.62 -85.56
C VAL A 85 -19.03 11.45 -85.12
N THR A 86 -18.08 12.05 -85.85
CA THR A 86 -16.65 12.02 -85.50
C THR A 86 -16.37 12.76 -84.20
N THR A 87 -16.98 13.94 -84.01
CA THR A 87 -16.91 14.69 -82.76
C THR A 87 -17.51 13.88 -81.62
N LEU A 88 -18.72 13.33 -81.78
CA LEU A 88 -19.38 12.48 -80.78
C LEU A 88 -18.53 11.27 -80.39
N LYS A 89 -17.86 10.62 -81.36
CA LYS A 89 -16.96 9.50 -81.09
C LYS A 89 -15.79 9.91 -80.19
N THR A 90 -15.19 11.07 -80.47
CA THR A 90 -14.06 11.61 -79.71
C THR A 90 -14.49 12.00 -78.30
N GLU A 91 -15.62 12.71 -78.16
CA GLU A 91 -16.20 13.05 -76.86
C GLU A 91 -16.53 11.79 -76.04
N THR A 92 -17.11 10.77 -76.68
CA THR A 92 -17.44 9.50 -76.02
C THR A 92 -16.18 8.81 -75.48
N GLN A 93 -15.09 8.78 -76.25
CA GLN A 93 -13.81 8.22 -75.79
C GLN A 93 -13.27 8.98 -74.57
N GLN A 94 -13.35 10.31 -74.58
CA GLN A 94 -12.95 11.13 -73.44
C GLN A 94 -13.80 10.84 -72.19
N VAL A 95 -15.11 10.65 -72.35
CA VAL A 95 -16.00 10.32 -71.22
C VAL A 95 -15.67 8.94 -70.66
N VAL A 96 -15.39 7.93 -71.49
CA VAL A 96 -14.95 6.59 -71.03
C VAL A 96 -13.67 6.70 -70.21
N HIS A 97 -12.69 7.48 -70.67
CA HIS A 97 -11.44 7.71 -69.95
C HIS A 97 -11.69 8.34 -68.57
N ASN A 98 -12.49 9.42 -68.51
CA ASN A 98 -12.81 10.10 -67.26
C ASN A 98 -13.58 9.19 -66.27
N ILE A 99 -14.49 8.34 -66.76
CA ILE A 99 -15.19 7.35 -65.92
C ILE A 99 -14.22 6.33 -65.35
N HIS A 100 -13.26 5.85 -66.15
CA HIS A 100 -12.27 4.89 -65.68
C HIS A 100 -11.37 5.49 -64.60
N GLU A 101 -10.87 6.72 -64.81
CA GLU A 101 -10.10 7.44 -63.79
C GLU A 101 -10.93 7.68 -62.51
N GLY A 102 -12.20 8.03 -62.67
CA GLY A 102 -13.16 8.18 -61.57
C GLY A 102 -13.34 6.87 -60.78
N ALA A 103 -13.43 5.73 -61.47
CA ALA A 103 -13.56 4.41 -60.85
C ALA A 103 -12.37 4.09 -59.94
N GLU A 104 -11.14 4.29 -60.43
CA GLU A 104 -9.92 4.03 -59.65
C GLU A 104 -9.79 4.98 -58.45
N LYS A 105 -10.17 6.26 -58.61
CA LYS A 105 -10.21 7.21 -57.49
C LYS A 105 -11.23 6.79 -56.43
N VAL A 106 -12.41 6.34 -56.83
CA VAL A 106 -13.43 5.80 -55.91
C VAL A 106 -12.88 4.59 -55.16
N LYS A 107 -12.28 3.63 -55.87
CA LYS A 107 -11.69 2.43 -55.27
C LYS A 107 -10.62 2.77 -54.22
N THR A 108 -9.74 3.70 -54.53
CA THR A 108 -8.73 4.20 -53.59
C THR A 108 -9.38 4.87 -52.38
N GLY A 109 -10.38 5.72 -52.60
CA GLY A 109 -11.14 6.38 -51.52
C GLY A 109 -11.88 5.40 -50.60
N VAL A 110 -12.42 4.30 -51.15
CA VAL A 110 -13.02 3.21 -50.36
C VAL A 110 -11.96 2.56 -49.45
N SER A 111 -10.79 2.23 -49.99
CA SER A 111 -9.70 1.65 -49.20
C SER A 111 -9.23 2.58 -48.08
N GLN A 112 -9.08 3.87 -48.36
CA GLN A 112 -8.70 4.87 -47.36
C GLN A 112 -9.77 5.01 -46.27
N THR A 113 -11.05 5.05 -46.65
CA THR A 113 -12.17 5.11 -45.70
C THR A 113 -12.20 3.86 -44.81
N GLN A 114 -11.87 2.70 -45.38
CA GLN A 114 -11.78 1.45 -44.63
C GLN A 114 -10.65 1.47 -43.59
N GLN A 115 -9.47 1.97 -43.96
CA GLN A 115 -8.35 2.16 -43.04
C GLN A 115 -8.66 3.17 -41.95
N ALA A 116 -9.34 4.27 -42.29
CA ALA A 116 -9.80 5.26 -41.32
C ALA A 116 -10.78 4.64 -40.32
N ARG A 117 -11.72 3.80 -40.79
CA ARG A 117 -12.66 3.05 -39.94
C ARG A 117 -11.94 2.12 -38.97
N GLU A 118 -10.92 1.39 -39.43
CA GLU A 118 -10.13 0.52 -38.57
C GLU A 118 -9.36 1.31 -37.50
N THR A 119 -8.76 2.44 -37.89
CA THR A 119 -8.05 3.33 -36.97
C THR A 119 -8.99 3.91 -35.91
N LEU A 120 -10.18 4.38 -36.31
CA LEU A 120 -11.20 4.87 -35.38
C LEU A 120 -11.65 3.79 -34.40
N ARG A 121 -11.80 2.53 -34.87
CA ARG A 121 -12.11 1.41 -33.98
C ARG A 121 -11.01 1.19 -32.93
N LYS A 122 -9.74 1.22 -33.34
CA LYS A 122 -8.61 1.13 -32.41
C LYS A 122 -8.59 2.27 -31.37
N ILE A 123 -9.00 3.48 -31.78
CA ILE A 123 -9.12 4.63 -30.87
C ILE A 123 -10.22 4.37 -29.83
N ILE A 124 -11.39 3.86 -30.25
CA ILE A 124 -12.49 3.53 -29.34
C ILE A 124 -12.05 2.45 -28.34
N ASP A 125 -11.47 1.34 -28.83
CA ASP A 125 -10.98 0.25 -27.97
C ASP A 125 -9.90 0.75 -26.98
N SER A 126 -9.06 1.71 -27.41
CA SER A 126 -8.08 2.33 -26.52
C SER A 126 -8.73 3.21 -25.46
N ALA A 127 -9.75 4.00 -25.82
CA ALA A 127 -10.47 4.85 -24.90
C ALA A 127 -11.23 4.04 -23.84
N GLU A 128 -11.86 2.93 -24.23
CA GLU A 128 -12.52 2.00 -23.31
C GLU A 128 -11.53 1.41 -22.30
N ARG A 129 -10.36 0.95 -22.77
CA ARG A 129 -9.29 0.46 -21.88
C ARG A 129 -8.79 1.55 -20.93
N SER A 130 -8.59 2.77 -21.41
CA SER A 130 -8.20 3.89 -20.55
C SER A 130 -9.25 4.18 -19.48
N SER A 131 -10.54 4.09 -19.82
CA SER A 131 -11.62 4.25 -18.84
C SER A 131 -11.57 3.19 -17.75
N LEU A 132 -11.33 1.93 -18.11
CA LEU A 132 -11.19 0.84 -17.13
C LEU A 132 -10.03 1.08 -16.16
N VAL A 133 -8.88 1.49 -16.68
CA VAL A 133 -7.70 1.81 -15.85
C VAL A 133 -7.98 2.98 -14.91
N VAL A 134 -8.72 4.01 -15.35
CA VAL A 134 -9.11 5.12 -14.48
C VAL A 134 -9.99 4.66 -13.32
N THR A 135 -10.92 3.73 -13.57
CA THR A 135 -11.76 3.13 -12.51
C THR A 135 -10.90 2.35 -11.50
N GLU A 136 -9.96 1.53 -11.97
CA GLU A 136 -9.02 0.79 -11.10
C GLU A 136 -8.14 1.73 -10.25
N ILE A 137 -7.66 2.83 -10.85
CA ILE A 137 -6.92 3.87 -10.12
C ILE A 137 -7.80 4.50 -9.03
N ALA A 138 -9.07 4.76 -9.31
CA ALA A 138 -9.98 5.32 -8.30
C ALA A 138 -10.19 4.36 -7.12
N GLU A 139 -10.33 3.05 -7.37
CA GLU A 139 -10.46 2.02 -6.33
C GLU A 139 -9.18 1.91 -5.48
N THR A 140 -8.02 1.86 -6.11
CA THR A 140 -6.72 1.80 -5.41
C THR A 140 -6.47 3.06 -4.56
N LEU A 141 -6.85 4.24 -5.06
CA LEU A 141 -6.79 5.49 -4.29
C LEU A 141 -7.72 5.45 -3.07
N HIS A 142 -8.90 4.85 -3.19
CA HIS A 142 -9.80 4.68 -2.05
C HIS A 142 -9.16 3.81 -0.96
N GLY A 143 -8.56 2.68 -1.34
CA GLY A 143 -7.81 1.82 -0.42
C GLY A 143 -6.61 2.51 0.22
N LEU A 144 -5.88 3.32 -0.55
CA LEU A 144 -4.74 4.10 -0.05
C LEU A 144 -5.16 5.12 1.02
N LEU A 145 -6.28 5.82 0.82
CA LEU A 145 -6.81 6.77 1.80
C LEU A 145 -7.22 6.07 3.10
N GLN A 146 -7.82 4.89 3.01
CA GLN A 146 -8.16 4.09 4.18
C GLN A 146 -6.91 3.65 4.95
N ASN A 147 -5.89 3.15 4.26
CA ASN A 147 -4.62 2.76 4.88
C ASN A 147 -3.92 3.97 5.53
N SER A 148 -3.92 5.13 4.87
CA SER A 148 -3.37 6.36 5.42
C SER A 148 -4.05 6.78 6.74
N ARG A 149 -5.38 6.67 6.82
CA ARG A 149 -6.13 6.91 8.07
C ARG A 149 -5.75 5.91 9.18
N GLN A 150 -5.56 4.64 8.84
CA GLN A 150 -5.12 3.63 9.81
C GLN A 150 -3.72 3.91 10.34
N ILE A 151 -2.79 4.32 9.46
CA ILE A 151 -1.43 4.73 9.83
C ILE A 151 -1.48 5.95 10.77
N ALA A 152 -2.27 6.97 10.42
CA ALA A 152 -2.42 8.16 11.27
C ALA A 152 -2.92 7.79 12.67
N ALA A 153 -3.94 6.93 12.78
CA ALA A 153 -4.45 6.45 14.05
C ALA A 153 -3.40 5.63 14.84
N ALA A 154 -2.61 4.79 14.16
CA ALA A 154 -1.52 4.05 14.78
C ALA A 154 -0.44 4.98 15.33
N MET A 155 -0.08 6.04 14.59
CA MET A 155 0.87 7.05 15.05
C MET A 155 0.37 7.80 16.28
N THR A 156 -0.92 8.12 16.35
CA THR A 156 -1.50 8.70 17.56
C THR A 156 -1.34 7.76 18.76
N ARG A 157 -1.58 6.45 18.60
CA ARG A 157 -1.39 5.47 19.69
C ARG A 157 0.07 5.37 20.12
N VAL A 158 1.01 5.37 19.18
CA VAL A 158 2.45 5.35 19.48
C VAL A 158 2.85 6.60 20.28
N SER A 159 2.32 7.77 19.90
CA SER A 159 2.55 9.03 20.63
C SER A 159 2.05 8.92 22.08
N THR A 160 0.82 8.47 22.29
CA THR A 160 0.26 8.25 23.64
C THR A 160 1.10 7.25 24.44
N MET A 161 1.48 6.12 23.84
CA MET A 161 2.31 5.11 24.50
C MET A 161 3.68 5.68 24.91
N THR A 162 4.27 6.54 24.07
CA THR A 162 5.53 7.21 24.38
C THR A 162 5.37 8.14 25.59
N THR A 163 4.25 8.86 25.68
CA THR A 163 3.93 9.68 26.87
C THR A 163 3.78 8.83 28.13
N ASP A 164 3.08 7.69 28.05
CA ASP A 164 2.94 6.79 29.19
C ASP A 164 4.27 6.19 29.64
N ILE A 165 5.14 5.80 28.70
CA ILE A 165 6.49 5.32 29.01
C ILE A 165 7.31 6.42 29.70
N MET A 166 7.26 7.67 29.24
CA MET A 166 7.95 8.78 29.89
C MET A 166 7.48 8.98 31.33
N ARG A 167 6.16 8.90 31.57
CA ARG A 167 5.58 8.99 32.92
C ARG A 167 6.07 7.84 33.82
N ALA A 168 5.97 6.60 33.34
CA ALA A 168 6.43 5.42 34.08
C ALA A 168 7.94 5.50 34.39
N THR A 169 8.74 5.97 33.44
CA THR A 169 10.19 6.18 33.62
C THR A 169 10.48 7.20 34.72
N ASN A 170 9.72 8.30 34.77
CA ASN A 170 9.89 9.33 35.80
C ASN A 170 9.48 8.83 37.20
N GLU A 171 8.39 8.06 37.29
CA GLU A 171 7.98 7.38 38.53
C GLU A 171 9.06 6.41 39.01
N GLN A 172 9.59 5.59 38.10
CA GLN A 172 10.67 4.63 38.39
C GLN A 172 11.95 5.34 38.89
N GLN A 173 12.30 6.51 38.34
CA GLN A 173 13.43 7.30 38.84
C GLN A 173 13.23 7.71 40.30
N THR A 174 12.00 8.11 40.67
CA THR A 174 11.67 8.46 42.06
C THR A 174 11.73 7.24 42.98
N SER A 175 11.18 6.10 42.58
CA SER A 175 11.31 4.85 43.34
C SER A 175 12.76 4.41 43.51
N THR A 176 13.61 4.63 42.50
CA THR A 176 15.04 4.32 42.57
C THR A 176 15.74 5.15 43.64
N VAL A 177 15.41 6.44 43.77
CA VAL A 177 15.92 7.30 44.84
C VAL A 177 15.48 6.79 46.21
N GLN A 178 14.20 6.43 46.37
CA GLN A 178 13.68 5.89 47.64
C GLN A 178 14.38 4.59 48.05
N ILE A 179 14.63 3.69 47.09
CA ILE A 179 15.38 2.46 47.32
C ILE A 179 16.81 2.78 47.77
N SER A 180 17.48 3.74 47.12
CA SER A 180 18.83 4.16 47.52
C SER A 180 18.87 4.64 48.97
N THR A 181 17.93 5.51 49.37
CA THR A 181 17.83 5.99 50.76
C THR A 181 17.51 4.86 51.75
N ALA A 182 16.65 3.90 51.37
CA ALA A 182 16.37 2.74 52.22
C ALA A 182 17.62 1.87 52.43
N VAL A 183 18.45 1.70 51.40
CA VAL A 183 19.73 0.97 51.50
C VAL A 183 20.71 1.70 52.41
N GLU A 184 20.80 3.03 52.36
CA GLU A 184 21.61 3.83 53.30
C GLU A 184 21.15 3.60 54.75
N HIS A 185 19.86 3.67 55.03
CA HIS A 185 19.31 3.37 56.36
C HIS A 185 19.62 1.95 56.84
N ILE A 186 19.56 0.95 55.96
CA ILE A 186 19.92 -0.43 56.30
C ILE A 186 21.40 -0.52 56.69
N ASN A 187 22.29 0.18 55.99
CA ASN A 187 23.72 0.21 56.32
C ASN A 187 23.96 0.88 57.69
N ASP A 188 23.29 2.00 57.96
CA ASP A 188 23.37 2.68 59.26
C ASP A 188 22.87 1.78 60.40
N MET A 189 21.74 1.10 60.19
CA MET A 189 21.20 0.14 61.16
C MET A 189 22.16 -1.04 61.38
N ALA A 190 22.76 -1.58 60.33
CA ALA A 190 23.74 -2.65 60.45
C ALA A 190 24.96 -2.20 61.28
N ALA A 191 25.46 -0.98 61.06
CA ALA A 191 26.54 -0.39 61.85
C ALA A 191 26.14 -0.23 63.33
N GLN A 192 24.93 0.26 63.61
CA GLN A 192 24.41 0.37 64.98
C GLN A 192 24.27 -0.99 65.66
N ILE A 193 23.75 -2.01 64.95
CA ILE A 193 23.66 -3.38 65.47
C ILE A 193 25.05 -3.93 65.79
N HIS A 194 26.04 -3.71 64.91
CA HIS A 194 27.42 -4.12 65.15
C HIS A 194 28.00 -3.45 66.40
N GLN A 195 27.80 -2.15 66.59
CA GLN A 195 28.24 -1.42 67.77
C GLN A 195 27.57 -1.95 69.05
N ALA A 196 26.24 -2.13 69.02
CA ALA A 196 25.49 -2.66 70.15
C ALA A 196 25.95 -4.09 70.52
N ALA A 197 26.24 -4.93 69.53
CA ALA A 197 26.78 -6.27 69.76
C ALA A 197 28.17 -6.24 70.43
N ALA A 198 29.04 -5.30 70.05
CA ALA A 198 30.35 -5.12 70.69
C ALA A 198 30.23 -4.65 72.15
N GLU A 199 29.31 -3.73 72.43
CA GLU A 199 28.99 -3.28 73.78
C GLU A 199 28.41 -4.42 74.64
N GLN A 200 27.51 -5.23 74.07
CA GLN A 200 26.98 -6.41 74.75
C GLN A 200 28.06 -7.43 75.09
N LEU A 201 29.02 -7.70 74.19
CA LEU A 201 30.16 -8.57 74.49
C LEU A 201 30.99 -8.05 75.67
N THR A 202 31.21 -6.73 75.71
CA THR A 202 31.90 -6.09 76.85
C THR A 202 31.10 -6.25 78.14
N GLY A 203 29.79 -6.04 78.09
CA GLY A 203 28.90 -6.27 79.24
C GLY A 203 28.87 -7.73 79.70
N VAL A 204 28.95 -8.69 78.78
CA VAL A 204 29.06 -10.13 79.11
C VAL A 204 30.37 -10.43 79.84
N HIS A 205 31.51 -9.86 79.40
CA HIS A 205 32.77 -10.02 80.14
C HIS A 205 32.68 -9.43 81.56
N GLN A 206 32.13 -8.23 81.71
CA GLN A 206 31.93 -7.63 83.04
C GLN A 206 31.03 -8.48 83.95
N LEU A 207 29.97 -9.08 83.39
CA LEU A 207 29.11 -10.02 84.12
C LEU A 207 29.85 -11.30 84.52
N LEU A 208 30.71 -11.84 83.66
CA LEU A 208 31.54 -13.00 83.99
C LEU A 208 32.52 -12.70 85.11
N ASP A 209 33.21 -11.56 85.07
CA ASP A 209 34.13 -11.12 86.12
C ASP A 209 33.39 -10.94 87.45
N ALA A 210 32.22 -10.27 87.42
CA ALA A 210 31.36 -10.12 88.59
C ALA A 210 30.89 -11.48 89.14
N SER A 211 30.54 -12.43 88.28
CA SER A 211 30.14 -13.79 88.66
C SER A 211 31.29 -14.56 89.35
N GLN A 212 32.52 -14.45 88.83
CA GLN A 212 33.71 -15.01 89.46
C GLN A 212 33.98 -14.39 90.83
N GLN A 213 33.85 -13.06 90.95
CA GLN A 213 34.04 -12.35 92.20
C GLN A 213 32.97 -12.71 93.24
N ILE A 214 31.70 -12.86 92.82
CA ILE A 214 30.63 -13.38 93.68
C ILE A 214 30.96 -14.81 94.15
N THR A 215 31.47 -15.67 93.26
CA THR A 215 31.85 -17.04 93.61
C THR A 215 33.01 -17.06 94.62
N PHE A 216 34.00 -16.18 94.46
CA PHE A 216 35.09 -16.00 95.41
C PHE A 216 34.58 -15.50 96.78
N MET A 217 33.73 -14.48 96.78
CA MET A 217 33.09 -13.97 97.99
C MET A 217 32.25 -15.05 98.69
N MET A 218 31.50 -15.86 97.95
CA MET A 218 30.74 -16.98 98.50
C MET A 218 31.65 -18.01 99.18
N SER A 219 32.79 -18.33 98.56
CA SER A 219 33.80 -19.22 99.16
C SER A 219 34.41 -18.62 100.44
N GLN A 220 34.71 -17.31 100.43
CA GLN A 220 35.23 -16.59 101.61
C GLN A 220 34.20 -16.52 102.73
N ASN A 221 32.94 -16.17 102.42
CA ASN A 221 31.84 -16.18 103.37
C ASN A 221 31.65 -17.57 103.98
N ARG A 222 31.72 -18.64 103.18
CA ARG A 222 31.65 -20.01 103.69
C ARG A 222 32.78 -20.33 104.68
N LYS A 223 34.02 -19.91 104.39
CA LYS A 223 35.16 -20.06 105.32
C LYS A 223 34.93 -19.27 106.62
N SER A 224 34.50 -18.02 106.51
CA SER A 224 34.20 -17.17 107.67
C SER A 224 33.07 -17.74 108.52
N SER A 225 31.97 -18.20 107.90
CA SER A 225 30.87 -18.89 108.59
C SER A 225 31.34 -20.17 109.28
N HIS A 226 32.25 -20.95 108.68
CA HIS A 226 32.85 -22.11 109.34
C HIS A 226 33.65 -21.71 110.58
N GLN A 227 34.52 -20.71 110.45
CA GLN A 227 35.34 -20.20 111.55
C GLN A 227 34.49 -19.61 112.66
N ILE A 228 33.42 -18.86 112.35
CA ILE A 228 32.42 -18.39 113.32
C ILE A 228 31.75 -19.58 114.01
N GLY A 229 31.45 -20.65 113.29
CA GLY A 229 30.90 -21.88 113.87
C GLY A 229 31.86 -22.57 114.85
N GLU A 230 33.16 -22.63 114.52
CA GLU A 230 34.21 -23.17 115.40
C GLU A 230 34.40 -22.30 116.64
N THR A 231 34.52 -20.97 116.47
CA THR A 231 34.64 -20.06 117.61
C THR A 231 33.38 -20.07 118.49
N THR A 232 32.19 -20.23 117.91
CA THR A 232 30.94 -20.40 118.67
C THR A 232 30.98 -21.69 119.51
N LYS A 233 31.49 -22.81 118.96
CA LYS A 233 31.68 -24.05 119.72
C LYS A 233 32.70 -23.87 120.84
N GLU A 234 33.83 -23.23 120.55
CA GLU A 234 34.88 -22.97 121.55
C GLU A 234 34.39 -22.06 122.67
N LEU A 235 33.69 -20.97 122.35
CA LEU A 235 33.04 -20.09 123.32
C LEU A 235 32.01 -20.83 124.16
N SER A 236 31.23 -21.75 123.57
CA SER A 236 30.29 -22.59 124.32
C SER A 236 31.02 -23.51 125.31
N LEU A 237 32.14 -24.10 124.90
CA LEU A 237 32.94 -24.99 125.75
C LEU A 237 33.66 -24.20 126.86
N GLN A 238 34.14 -22.99 126.55
CA GLN A 238 34.65 -22.04 127.55
C GLN A 238 33.57 -21.61 128.53
N ALA A 239 32.35 -21.32 128.06
CA ALA A 239 31.23 -20.98 128.92
C ALA A 239 30.87 -22.16 129.85
N GLU A 240 30.90 -23.39 129.35
CA GLU A 240 30.65 -24.61 130.13
C GLU A 240 31.77 -24.88 131.16
N MET A 241 33.04 -24.69 130.79
CA MET A 241 34.17 -24.76 131.73
C MET A 241 34.10 -23.65 132.78
N LEU A 242 33.70 -22.43 132.42
CA LEU A 242 33.47 -21.33 133.36
C LEU A 242 32.35 -21.69 134.33
N LEU A 243 31.24 -22.25 133.85
CA LEU A 243 30.16 -22.75 134.70
C LEU A 243 30.66 -23.84 135.66
N GLN A 244 31.43 -24.82 135.18
CA GLN A 244 32.05 -25.85 136.03
C GLN A 244 33.04 -25.26 137.05
N THR A 245 33.79 -24.23 136.67
CA THR A 245 34.75 -23.55 137.56
C THR A 245 34.00 -22.76 138.63
N VAL A 246 32.92 -22.07 138.26
CA VAL A 246 32.02 -21.38 139.20
C VAL A 246 31.37 -22.39 140.15
N ASP A 247 30.92 -23.56 139.67
CA ASP A 247 30.38 -24.63 140.51
C ASP A 247 31.44 -25.22 141.46
N ARG A 248 32.69 -25.39 141.00
CA ARG A 248 33.81 -25.81 141.86
C ARG A 248 34.12 -24.78 142.94
N PHE A 249 34.08 -23.49 142.61
CA PHE A 249 34.24 -22.41 143.60
C PHE A 249 33.12 -22.41 144.65
N LYS A 250 31.88 -22.70 144.24
CA LYS A 250 30.77 -22.91 145.19
C LYS A 250 31.04 -24.09 146.13
N LEU A 251 31.52 -25.23 145.63
CA LEU A 251 31.86 -26.40 146.45
C LEU A 251 33.00 -26.15 147.45
N CYS A 252 34.01 -25.35 147.08
CA CYS A 252 35.06 -24.94 148.01
C CYS A 252 34.55 -23.97 149.10
N GLN A 253 33.63 -23.06 148.76
CA GLN A 253 32.97 -22.20 149.76
C GLN A 253 32.08 -23.01 150.71
N GLU A 254 31.41 -24.05 150.22
CA GLU A 254 30.56 -24.91 151.04
C GLU A 254 31.38 -25.79 152.00
N ASN A 255 32.57 -26.26 151.58
CA ASN A 255 33.49 -26.99 152.47
C ASN A 255 34.20 -26.09 153.50
N GLN A 256 34.54 -24.83 153.18
CA GLN A 256 35.06 -23.88 154.17
C GLN A 256 33.99 -23.49 155.21
N ASN A 257 32.72 -23.38 154.80
CA ASN A 257 31.62 -23.10 155.73
C ASN A 257 31.27 -24.28 156.66
N ILE A 258 31.69 -25.51 156.36
CA ILE A 258 31.47 -26.68 157.23
C ILE A 258 32.59 -26.82 158.28
N GLU A 259 33.85 -26.48 157.96
CA GLU A 259 34.94 -26.54 158.95
C GLU A 259 34.86 -25.42 160.01
N ASP A 260 34.45 -24.20 159.65
CA ASP A 260 34.29 -23.11 160.63
C ASP A 260 33.06 -23.30 161.56
N PHE A 261 32.00 -24.00 161.11
CA PHE A 261 30.83 -24.29 161.97
C PHE A 261 31.10 -25.38 163.02
N THR A 262 32.15 -26.19 162.86
CA THR A 262 32.55 -27.20 163.86
C THR A 262 33.48 -26.68 164.97
N ARG A 263 34.11 -25.52 164.81
CA ARG A 263 34.98 -24.95 165.85
C ARG A 263 34.28 -24.03 166.84
N GLU A 264 33.09 -23.52 166.52
CA GLU A 264 32.31 -22.65 167.41
C GLU A 264 31.46 -23.43 168.44
N ASN A 265 31.47 -24.77 168.43
CA ASN A 265 30.62 -25.62 169.28
C ASN A 265 31.37 -26.58 170.23
N ALA A 266 32.66 -26.33 170.52
CA ALA A 266 33.47 -27.19 171.40
C ALA A 266 34.24 -26.45 172.53
N MET A 267 33.80 -25.25 172.93
CA MET A 267 34.35 -24.57 174.12
C MET A 267 33.29 -23.87 174.98
N LEU A 268 32.13 -24.54 175.10
CA LEU A 268 31.24 -24.45 176.25
C LEU A 268 30.86 -25.90 176.58
N ILE A 269 31.44 -26.38 177.69
CA ILE A 269 31.52 -27.77 178.24
C ILE A 269 32.85 -28.46 177.94
#